data_AF-A0A1J4SNR0-F1
#
_entry.id   AF-A0A1J4SNR0-F1
#
_cell.length_a   1.000
_cell.length_b   1.000
_cell.length_c   1.000
_cell.angle_alpha   90.00
_cell.angle_beta   90.00
_cell.angle_gamma   90.00
#
_symmetry.space_group_name_H-M   'P 1'
#
loop_
_entity.id
_entity.type
_entity.pdbx_description
1 polymer ?
#
loop_
_entity_poly.entity_id
_entity_poly.type
_entity_poly.pdbx_seq_one_letter_code
_entity_poly.pdbx_strand_id
1 'polypeptide(L)' 'MRFLEFVRQQGYKRYTGTVSASVYDYFRCAHPARAQWYFKPGSFQCAGCKAQCETDSPEGFQTFLTPEARHV' A
#
# COMPACT_ATOMS: atom_id res chain seq x y z
N MET A 1 13.81 -10.83 12.29
CA MET A 1 12.38 -10.64 11.99
C MET A 1 12.26 -10.20 10.53
N ARG A 2 11.46 -10.87 9.69
CA ARG A 2 11.29 -10.42 8.29
C ARG A 2 10.35 -9.22 8.28
N PHE A 3 10.64 -8.20 7.49
CA PHE A 3 9.87 -6.94 7.46
C PHE A 3 8.36 -7.15 7.32
N LEU A 4 7.94 -8.12 6.50
CA LEU A 4 6.53 -8.42 6.31
C LEU A 4 5.82 -8.93 7.59
N GLU A 5 6.53 -9.61 8.48
CA GLU A 5 5.98 -10.03 9.77
C GLU A 5 5.73 -8.82 10.67
N PHE A 6 6.67 -7.87 10.69
CA PHE A 6 6.51 -6.60 11.40
C PHE A 6 5.29 -5.82 10.87
N VAL A 7 5.17 -5.65 9.55
CA VAL A 7 4.03 -4.96 8.92
C VAL A 7 2.68 -5.59 9.31
N ARG A 8 2.61 -6.93 9.36
CA ARG A 8 1.40 -7.64 9.80
C ARG A 8 1.10 -7.45 11.28
N GLN A 9 2.12 -7.49 12.15
CA GLN A 9 1.96 -7.25 13.59
C GLN A 9 1.51 -5.82 13.91
N GLN A 10 1.89 -4.85 13.07
CA GLN A 10 1.44 -3.45 13.17
C GLN A 10 0.00 -3.22 12.67
N GLY A 11 -0.72 -4.29 12.28
CA GLY A 11 -2.12 -4.23 11.90
C GLY A 11 -2.37 -3.87 10.42
N TYR A 12 -1.32 -3.81 9.59
CA TYR A 12 -1.53 -3.57 8.16
C TYR A 12 -2.10 -4.81 7.47
N LYS A 13 -3.05 -4.58 6.55
CA LYS A 13 -3.64 -5.59 5.67
C LYS A 13 -3.14 -5.41 4.25
N ARG A 14 -3.12 -6.47 3.45
CA ARG A 14 -2.71 -6.37 2.04
C ARG A 14 -3.62 -5.38 1.32
N TYR A 15 -3.05 -4.37 0.69
CA TYR A 15 -3.79 -3.45 -0.16
C TYR A 15 -3.99 -4.08 -1.53
N THR A 16 -5.26 -4.22 -1.94
CA THR A 16 -5.68 -4.87 -3.20
C THR A 16 -6.26 -3.88 -4.20
N GLY A 17 -6.28 -2.58 -3.87
CA GLY A 17 -6.69 -1.51 -4.78
C GLY A 17 -5.64 -1.20 -5.84
N THR A 18 -6.00 -0.30 -6.76
CA THR A 18 -5.07 0.21 -7.77
C THR A 18 -4.20 1.30 -7.18
N VAL A 19 -2.91 1.26 -7.50
CA VAL A 19 -1.96 2.31 -7.10
C VAL A 19 -1.49 3.03 -8.37
N SER A 20 -1.71 4.34 -8.40
CA SER A 20 -1.34 5.24 -9.49
C SER A 20 0.16 5.22 -9.75
N ALA A 21 0.55 5.41 -11.02
CA ALA A 21 1.94 5.58 -11.45
C ALA A 21 2.67 6.67 -10.63
N SER A 22 1.98 7.78 -10.35
CA SER A 22 2.50 8.93 -9.61
C SER A 22 3.06 8.60 -8.22
N VAL A 23 2.51 7.58 -7.55
CA VAL A 23 3.01 7.12 -6.24
C VAL A 23 4.40 6.51 -6.40
N TYR A 24 4.61 5.73 -7.47
CA TYR A 24 5.91 5.13 -7.76
C TYR A 24 6.93 6.17 -8.20
N ASP A 25 6.51 7.17 -8.96
CA ASP A 25 7.37 8.30 -9.36
C ASP A 25 7.82 9.12 -8.15
N TYR A 26 6.90 9.41 -7.22
CA TYR A 26 7.22 10.12 -5.97
C TYR A 26 8.31 9.41 -5.17
N PHE A 27 8.18 8.08 -5.01
CA PHE A 27 9.17 7.26 -4.32
C PHE A 27 10.38 6.87 -5.17
N ARG A 28 10.46 7.35 -6.42
CA ARG A 28 11.51 6.99 -7.41
C ARG A 28 11.69 5.47 -7.51
N CYS A 29 10.59 4.75 -7.57
CA CYS A 29 10.59 3.29 -7.54
C CYS A 29 11.13 2.72 -8.86
N ALA A 30 12.30 2.09 -8.80
CA ALA A 30 12.93 1.47 -9.98
C ALA A 30 12.15 0.25 -10.54
N HIS A 31 11.35 -0.41 -9.71
CA HIS A 31 10.63 -1.63 -10.09
C HIS A 31 9.18 -1.65 -9.56
N PRO A 32 8.27 -0.84 -10.13
CA PRO A 32 6.87 -0.76 -9.70
C PRO A 32 6.16 -2.11 -9.71
N ALA A 33 6.48 -3.00 -10.66
CA ALA A 33 5.90 -4.33 -10.78
C ALA A 33 6.17 -5.25 -9.56
N ARG A 34 7.18 -4.94 -8.74
CA ARG A 34 7.49 -5.68 -7.50
C ARG A 34 6.82 -5.08 -6.26
N ALA A 35 6.15 -3.93 -6.40
CA ALA A 35 5.57 -3.23 -5.28
C ALA A 35 4.48 -4.06 -4.59
N GLN A 36 4.52 -4.07 -3.27
CA GLN A 36 3.53 -4.76 -2.45
C GLN A 36 3.07 -3.82 -1.34
N TRP A 37 2.00 -3.09 -1.61
CA TRP A 37 1.38 -2.19 -0.64
C TRP A 37 0.50 -2.91 0.39
N TYR A 38 0.56 -2.40 1.61
CA TYR A 38 -0.25 -2.78 2.75
C TYR A 38 -0.85 -1.52 3.35
N PHE A 39 -2.03 -1.62 3.94
CA PHE A 39 -2.80 -0.49 4.45
C PHE A 39 -3.28 -0.75 5.87
N LYS A 40 -3.17 0.27 6.71
CA LYS A 40 -3.95 0.48 7.93
C LYS A 40 -4.53 1.90 7.89
N PRO A 41 -5.59 2.22 8.63
CA PRO A 41 -6.12 3.58 8.65
C PRO A 41 -5.02 4.63 8.87
N GLY A 42 -4.87 5.55 7.92
CA GLY A 42 -3.86 6.63 7.95
C GLY A 42 -2.45 6.26 7.49
N SER A 43 -2.19 5.06 6.95
CA SER A 43 -0.86 4.71 6.45
C SER A 43 -0.86 3.57 5.41
N PHE A 44 -0.03 3.74 4.38
CA PHE A 44 0.29 2.78 3.35
C PHE A 44 1.78 2.43 3.42
N GLN A 45 2.08 1.14 3.54
CA GLN A 45 3.44 0.64 3.65
C GLN A 45 3.75 -0.34 2.50
N CYS A 46 4.78 -0.05 1.72
CA CYS A 46 5.28 -0.94 0.67
C CYS A 46 6.31 -1.92 1.25
N ALA A 47 6.20 -3.20 0.89
CA ALA A 47 7.15 -4.26 1.23
C ALA A 47 7.78 -4.92 -0.01
N GLY A 48 7.73 -4.24 -1.17
CA GLY A 48 8.18 -4.79 -2.46
C GLY A 48 9.70 -4.76 -2.68
N CYS A 49 10.42 -3.91 -1.94
CA CYS A 49 11.88 -3.80 -2.01
C CYS A 49 12.47 -3.41 -0.66
N LYS A 50 13.81 -3.30 -0.58
CA LYS A 50 14.53 -2.96 0.66
C LYS A 50 14.26 -1.54 1.16
N ALA A 51 13.78 -0.63 0.31
CA ALA A 51 13.51 0.76 0.68
C ALA A 51 12.29 0.91 1.59
N GLN A 52 11.36 -0.04 1.55
CA GLN A 52 10.23 -0.12 2.50
C GLN A 52 9.47 1.22 2.64
N CYS A 53 9.08 1.82 1.51
CA CYS A 53 8.46 3.15 1.50
C CYS A 53 7.12 3.19 2.25
N GLU A 54 6.87 4.26 2.99
CA GLU A 54 5.62 4.52 3.71
C GLU A 54 5.06 5.90 3.34
N THR A 55 3.73 6.02 3.27
CA THR A 55 3.00 7.29 3.10
C THR A 55 1.70 7.28 3.89
N ASP A 56 1.33 8.39 4.49
CA ASP A 56 0.01 8.62 5.08
C ASP A 56 -1.01 9.20 4.08
N SER A 57 -0.53 9.77 2.98
CA SER A 57 -1.39 10.30 1.93
C SER A 57 -2.14 9.19 1.18
N PRO A 58 -3.47 9.27 1.05
CA PRO A 58 -4.26 8.36 0.23
C PRO A 58 -4.19 8.70 -1.28
N GLU A 59 -3.51 9.77 -1.67
CA GLU A 59 -3.43 10.18 -3.08
C GLU A 59 -2.78 9.08 -3.94
N GLY A 60 -3.45 8.75 -5.05
CA GLY A 60 -3.02 7.68 -5.93
C GLY A 60 -3.35 6.27 -5.46
N PHE A 61 -3.94 6.08 -4.27
CA PHE A 61 -4.45 4.79 -3.80
C PHE A 61 -5.96 4.71 -4.02
N GLN A 62 -6.40 3.96 -5.03
CA GLN A 62 -7.80 3.80 -5.39
C GLN A 62 -8.31 2.42 -4.98
N THR A 63 -9.19 2.39 -3.98
CA THR A 63 -9.88 1.16 -3.58
C THR A 63 -11.07 0.95 -4.50
N PHE A 64 -11.21 -0.24 -5.08
CA PHE A 64 -12.44 -0.59 -5.80
C PHE A 64 -13.59 -0.64 -4.80
N LEU A 65 -14.67 0.10 -5.07
CA LEU A 65 -15.95 -0.14 -4.42
C LEU A 65 -16.47 -1.50 -4.91
N THR A 66 -16.28 -2.56 -4.15
CA THR A 66 -17.06 -3.76 -4.36
C THR A 66 -18.53 -3.44 -4.04
N PRO A 67 -19.51 -4.03 -4.74
CA PRO A 67 -20.93 -3.70 -4.56
C PRO A 67 -21.47 -3.92 -3.12
N GLU A 68 -20.70 -4.59 -2.25
CA GLU A 68 -21.00 -4.76 -0.82
C GLU A 68 -20.73 -3.51 0.03
N ALA A 69 -20.06 -2.48 -0.50
CA ALA A 69 -19.72 -1.25 0.23
C ALA A 69 -20.91 -0.26 0.37
N ARG A 70 -22.14 -0.68 0.10
CA ARG A 70 -23.34 0.19 0.00
C ARG A 70 -24.36 0.07 1.14
N HIS A 71 -24.00 -0.52 2.27
CA HIS A 71 -24.92 -0.58 3.42
C HIS A 71 -24.25 -0.06 4.69
N VAL A 72 -24.36 1.26 4.90
CA VAL A 72 -24.50 1.89 6.22
C VAL A 72 -25.67 2.86 6.11
#